data_AF-A0A1I5VPQ1-F1
#
_entry.id   AF-A0A1I5VPQ1-F1
#
_cell.length_a   1.000
_cell.length_b   1.000
_cell.length_c   1.000
_cell.angle_alpha   90.00
_cell.angle_beta   90.00
_cell.angle_gamma   90.00
#
_symmetry.space_group_name_H-M   'P 1'
#
loop_
_entity.id
_entity.type
_entity.pdbx_description
1 polymer ?
#
loop_
_entity_poly.entity_id
_entity_poly.type
_entity_poly.pdbx_seq_one_letter_code
_entity_poly.pdbx_strand_id
1 'polypeptide(L)'
;MATKQSQSDSRVGEFSINTQLHGHADGPEHVHVEISPVDRQTHMAIVAAGVDGRYSFDFRYTNGTVDVQKAYAEGMREPIDELPNWMDCVRERVENEMGA
;
A
#
# COMPACT_ATOMS: atom_id res chain seq x y z
N MET A 1 -23.34 15.51 22.08
CA MET A 1 -23.40 14.21 21.39
C MET A 1 -22.29 14.20 20.35
N ALA A 2 -21.27 13.37 20.52
CA ALA A 2 -20.18 13.23 19.58
C ALA A 2 -20.15 11.76 19.12
N THR A 3 -20.80 11.47 18.00
CA THR A 3 -20.60 10.22 17.27
C THR A 3 -19.24 10.33 16.57
N LYS A 4 -18.16 9.97 17.28
CA LYS A 4 -16.88 9.69 16.63
C LYS A 4 -16.88 8.22 16.28
N GLN A 5 -16.90 7.99 14.97
CA GLN A 5 -16.80 6.73 14.26
C GLN A 5 -15.92 5.74 15.02
N SER A 6 -16.49 4.58 15.37
CA SER A 6 -15.71 3.36 15.52
C SER A 6 -15.06 3.07 14.16
N GLN A 7 -13.91 3.70 13.89
CA GLN A 7 -13.00 3.19 12.87
C GLN A 7 -12.49 1.88 13.44
N SER A 8 -13.06 0.79 12.95
CA SER A 8 -12.62 -0.56 13.26
C SER A 8 -11.11 -0.61 13.13
N ASP A 9 -10.47 -0.92 14.25
CA ASP A 9 -9.05 -1.11 14.53
C ASP A 9 -8.50 -2.33 13.78
N SER A 10 -8.77 -2.43 12.47
CA SER A 10 -8.49 -3.60 11.65
C SER A 10 -7.21 -3.41 10.84
N ARG A 11 -6.31 -2.51 11.21
CA ARG A 11 -5.04 -2.35 10.49
C ARG A 11 -4.15 -3.55 10.80
N VAL A 12 -3.72 -4.26 9.76
CA VAL A 12 -2.85 -5.45 9.90
C VAL A 12 -1.37 -5.13 9.76
N GLY A 13 -1.02 -3.97 9.19
CA GLY A 13 0.37 -3.51 9.11
C GLY A 13 0.46 -2.01 8.84
N GLU A 14 1.52 -1.38 9.32
CA GLU A 14 1.90 0.00 9.01
C GLU A 14 3.41 0.13 9.04
N PHE A 15 3.98 0.77 8.02
CA PHE A 15 5.40 1.10 7.99
C PHE A 15 5.67 2.28 7.07
N SER A 16 6.90 2.80 7.15
CA SER A 16 7.41 3.80 6.23
C SER A 16 8.65 3.26 5.51
N ILE A 17 8.79 3.60 4.23
CA ILE A 17 9.94 3.25 3.39
C ILE A 17 10.57 4.54 2.87
N ASN A 18 11.91 4.52 2.75
CA ASN A 18 12.59 5.50 1.91
C ASN A 18 12.92 4.87 0.56
N THR A 19 12.25 5.29 -0.52
CA THR A 19 12.37 4.59 -1.82
C THR A 19 13.74 4.81 -2.47
N GLN A 20 14.42 5.91 -2.15
CA GLN A 20 15.73 6.23 -2.67
C GLN A 20 16.82 5.31 -2.11
N LEU A 21 16.68 4.86 -0.86
CA LEU A 21 17.56 3.82 -0.28
C LEU A 21 17.42 2.46 -0.97
N HIS A 22 16.32 2.24 -1.69
CA HIS A 22 16.06 1.05 -2.49
C HIS A 22 16.41 1.23 -3.98
N GLY A 23 17.13 2.30 -4.34
CA GLY A 23 17.61 2.53 -5.70
C GLY A 23 16.63 3.27 -6.61
N HIS A 24 15.49 3.73 -6.09
CA HIS A 24 14.53 4.56 -6.83
C HIS A 24 14.78 6.04 -6.57
N ALA A 25 15.88 6.57 -7.13
CA ALA A 25 16.26 7.98 -6.96
C ALA A 25 15.20 8.97 -7.48
N ASP A 26 14.43 8.55 -8.49
CA ASP A 26 13.35 9.34 -9.10
C ASP A 26 12.00 9.18 -8.36
N GLY A 27 11.96 8.36 -7.31
CA GLY A 27 10.77 8.13 -6.49
C GLY A 27 10.65 9.06 -5.28
N PRO A 28 9.48 9.05 -4.61
CA PRO A 28 9.25 9.78 -3.38
C PRO A 28 10.25 9.39 -2.29
N GLU A 29 10.92 10.38 -1.69
CA GLU A 29 11.95 10.12 -0.67
C GLU A 29 11.40 9.30 0.49
N HIS A 30 10.20 9.62 0.98
CA HIS A 30 9.54 8.89 2.05
C HIS A 30 8.10 8.58 1.68
N VAL A 31 7.74 7.30 1.78
CA VAL A 31 6.37 6.82 1.61
C VAL A 31 5.89 6.16 2.88
N HIS A 32 4.63 6.41 3.20
CA HIS A 32 3.96 5.78 4.32
C HIS A 32 2.93 4.78 3.81
N VAL A 33 2.94 3.58 4.37
CA VAL A 33 2.12 2.46 3.92
C VAL A 33 1.28 1.92 5.06
N GLU A 34 -0.03 1.83 4.84
CA GLU A 34 -0.98 1.22 5.75
C GLU A 34 -1.66 0.04 5.06
N ILE A 35 -1.73 -1.11 5.75
CA ILE A 35 -2.36 -2.33 5.24
C ILE A 35 -3.60 -2.61 6.08
N SER A 36 -4.73 -2.76 5.39
CA SER A 36 -6.01 -3.13 6.00
C SER A 36 -6.64 -4.32 5.27
N PRO A 37 -7.32 -5.24 5.96
CA PRO A 37 -8.11 -6.28 5.34
C PRO A 37 -9.35 -5.65 4.70
N VAL A 38 -9.64 -6.05 3.47
CA VAL A 38 -10.87 -5.68 2.74
C VAL A 38 -11.90 -6.80 2.91
N ASP A 39 -11.45 -8.04 2.74
CA ASP A 39 -12.24 -9.25 2.94
C ASP A 39 -11.37 -10.37 3.53
N ARG A 40 -11.85 -11.61 3.55
CA ARG A 40 -11.14 -12.76 4.15
C ARG A 40 -9.83 -13.13 3.45
N GLN A 41 -9.65 -12.76 2.19
CA GLN A 41 -8.50 -13.13 1.36
C GLN A 41 -7.78 -11.91 0.77
N THR A 42 -8.47 -10.78 0.68
CA THR A 42 -7.98 -9.56 0.06
C THR A 42 -7.64 -8.51 1.11
N HIS A 43 -6.47 -7.89 0.95
CA HIS A 43 -6.00 -6.75 1.71
C HIS A 43 -5.85 -5.56 0.78
N MET A 44 -5.87 -4.36 1.34
CA MET A 44 -5.58 -3.12 0.63
C MET A 44 -4.40 -2.45 1.30
N ALA A 45 -3.38 -2.12 0.50
CA ALA A 45 -2.30 -1.25 0.89
C ALA A 45 -2.62 0.18 0.42
N ILE A 46 -2.58 1.13 1.34
CA ILE A 46 -2.67 2.56 1.07
C ILE A 46 -1.26 3.13 1.18
N VAL A 47 -0.80 3.82 0.14
CA VAL A 47 0.54 4.38 0.05
C VAL A 47 0.46 5.90 -0.10
N ALA A 48 0.88 6.64 0.92
CA ALA A 48 0.98 8.09 0.87
C ALA A 48 2.42 8.48 0.52
N ALA A 49 2.60 9.10 -0.66
CA ALA A 49 3.90 9.47 -1.23
C ALA A 49 4.16 10.98 -1.20
N GLY A 50 3.49 11.72 -0.31
CA GLY A 50 3.68 13.16 -0.16
C GLY A 50 3.32 13.92 -1.44
N VAL A 51 4.31 14.56 -2.06
CA VAL A 51 4.12 15.39 -3.27
C VAL A 51 3.79 14.56 -4.51
N ASP A 52 4.19 13.29 -4.54
CA ASP A 52 3.90 12.35 -5.63
C ASP A 52 2.48 11.77 -5.58
N GLY A 53 1.71 12.18 -4.58
CA GLY A 53 0.30 11.83 -4.39
C GLY A 53 0.09 10.62 -3.49
N ARG A 54 -1.12 10.05 -3.56
CA ARG A 54 -1.50 8.83 -2.85
C ARG A 54 -1.86 7.73 -3.83
N TYR A 55 -1.42 6.52 -3.52
CA TYR A 55 -1.72 5.31 -4.27
C TYR A 55 -2.39 4.31 -3.34
N SER A 56 -3.10 3.35 -3.92
CA SER A 56 -3.58 2.19 -3.18
C SER A 56 -3.63 0.99 -4.09
N PHE A 57 -3.48 -0.20 -3.53
CA PHE A 57 -3.64 -1.43 -4.30
C PHE A 57 -4.23 -2.54 -3.45
N ASP A 58 -5.15 -3.27 -4.07
CA ASP A 58 -5.76 -4.47 -3.52
C ASP A 58 -4.86 -5.66 -3.85
N PHE A 59 -4.53 -6.47 -2.86
CA PHE A 59 -3.68 -7.63 -3.05
C PHE A 59 -4.15 -8.84 -2.24
N ARG A 60 -3.74 -10.01 -2.70
CA ARG A 60 -3.84 -11.26 -1.95
C ARG A 60 -2.46 -11.70 -1.53
N TYR A 61 -2.34 -12.15 -0.29
CA TYR A 61 -1.11 -12.76 0.19
C TYR A 61 -1.29 -14.27 0.17
N THR A 62 -0.50 -14.98 -0.63
CA THR A 62 -0.60 -16.45 -0.77
C THR A 62 0.79 -17.03 -0.95
N ASN A 63 1.12 -18.07 -0.17
CA ASN A 63 2.41 -18.77 -0.23
C ASN A 63 3.65 -17.86 -0.13
N GLY A 64 3.57 -16.76 0.62
CA GLY A 64 4.70 -15.84 0.78
C GLY A 64 4.80 -14.74 -0.26
N THR A 65 3.83 -14.62 -1.18
CA THR A 65 3.87 -13.68 -2.30
C THR A 65 2.64 -12.77 -2.30
N VAL A 66 2.85 -11.50 -2.65
CA VAL A 66 1.79 -10.49 -2.84
C VAL A 66 1.35 -10.50 -4.30
N ASP A 67 0.11 -10.92 -4.53
CA ASP A 67 -0.55 -10.88 -5.84
C ASP A 67 -1.47 -9.67 -5.94
N VAL A 68 -1.00 -8.61 -6.61
CA VAL A 68 -1.74 -7.35 -6.78
C VAL A 68 -2.89 -7.56 -7.78
N GLN A 69 -4.12 -7.38 -7.31
CA GLN A 69 -5.33 -7.57 -8.11
C GLN A 69 -5.76 -6.28 -8.82
N LYS A 70 -5.64 -5.16 -8.12
CA LYS A 70 -6.07 -3.84 -8.59
C LYS A 70 -5.19 -2.76 -7.98
N ALA A 71 -4.94 -1.71 -8.73
CA ALA A 71 -4.18 -0.55 -8.32
C ALA A 71 -4.98 0.71 -8.60
N TYR A 72 -4.83 1.73 -7.77
CA TYR A 72 -5.52 3.01 -7.88
C TYR A 72 -4.54 4.14 -7.54
N ALA A 73 -4.56 5.21 -8.33
CA ALA A 73 -3.90 6.46 -8.00
C ALA A 73 -4.95 7.49 -7.56
N GLU A 74 -4.57 8.38 -6.65
CA GLU A 74 -5.42 9.46 -6.18
C GLU A 74 -5.89 10.35 -7.34
N GLY A 75 -7.20 10.64 -7.37
CA GLY A 75 -7.82 11.41 -8.45
C GLY A 75 -8.26 10.57 -9.66
N MET A 76 -7.87 9.29 -9.74
CA MET A 76 -8.39 8.36 -10.75
C MET A 76 -9.69 7.72 -10.27
N ARG A 77 -10.70 7.68 -11.14
CA ARG A 77 -11.95 6.93 -10.89
C ARG A 77 -11.83 5.45 -11.24
N GLU A 78 -10.83 5.10 -12.02
CA GLU A 78 -10.62 3.77 -12.59
C GLU A 78 -9.28 3.20 -12.11
N PRO A 79 -9.16 1.85 -12.04
CA PRO A 79 -7.90 1.22 -11.71
C PRO A 79 -6.83 1.57 -12.76
N ILE A 80 -5.59 1.68 -12.31
CA ILE A 80 -4.43 1.83 -13.19
C ILE A 80 -3.89 0.45 -13.55
N ASP A 81 -3.42 0.31 -14.79
CA ASP A 81 -2.88 -0.96 -15.29
C ASP A 81 -1.53 -1.31 -14.65
N GLU A 82 -0.72 -0.29 -14.33
CA GLU A 82 0.63 -0.46 -13.80
C GLU A 82 0.91 0.56 -12.68
N LEU A 83 1.46 0.08 -11.56
CA LEU A 83 1.94 0.92 -10.48
C LEU A 83 3.31 1.51 -10.87
N PRO A 84 3.65 2.72 -10.40
CA PRO A 84 4.99 3.27 -10.59
C PRO A 84 6.09 2.29 -10.15
N ASN A 85 7.19 2.20 -10.92
CA ASN A 85 8.30 1.26 -10.65
C ASN A 85 8.85 1.33 -9.21
N TRP A 86 8.84 2.51 -8.59
CA TRP A 86 9.29 2.66 -7.19
C TRP A 86 8.41 1.92 -6.19
N MET A 87 7.18 1.53 -6.56
CA MET A 87 6.29 0.75 -5.71
C MET A 87 6.69 -0.73 -5.62
N ASP A 88 7.67 -1.19 -6.41
CA ASP A 88 8.24 -2.52 -6.25
C ASP A 88 8.82 -2.72 -4.84
N CYS A 89 9.56 -1.73 -4.31
CA CYS A 89 10.09 -1.80 -2.95
C CYS A 89 8.98 -1.79 -1.88
N VAL A 90 7.85 -1.14 -2.16
CA VAL A 90 6.68 -1.17 -1.28
C VAL A 90 6.09 -2.58 -1.26
N ARG A 91 5.87 -3.20 -2.43
CA ARG A 91 5.36 -4.57 -2.53
C ARG A 91 6.27 -5.55 -1.79
N GLU A 92 7.57 -5.50 -2.02
CA GLU A 92 8.54 -6.36 -1.33
C GLU A 92 8.49 -6.20 0.19
N ARG A 93 8.31 -4.96 0.68
CA ARG A 93 8.16 -4.74 2.12
C ARG A 93 6.83 -5.25 2.64
N VAL A 94 5.73 -5.09 1.90
CA VAL A 94 4.42 -5.67 2.24
C VAL A 94 4.53 -7.20 2.36
N GLU A 95 5.22 -7.87 1.44
CA GLU A 95 5.47 -9.31 1.52
C GLU A 95 6.19 -9.71 2.81
N ASN A 96 7.24 -8.97 3.16
CA ASN A 96 7.99 -9.21 4.40
C ASN A 96 7.14 -8.98 5.65
N GLU A 97 6.28 -7.95 5.67
CA GLU A 97 5.40 -7.65 6.81
C GLU A 97 4.25 -8.65 6.96
N MET A 98 3.73 -9.18 5.84
CA MET A 98 2.67 -10.20 5.87
C MET A 98 3.21 -11.61 6.16
N GLY A 99 4.52 -11.82 5.99
CA GLY A 99 5.22 -13.08 6.29
C GLY A 99 5.89 -13.15 7.67
N ALA A 100 6.03 -12.02 8.37
CA ALA A 100 6.59 -11.92 9.72
C ALA A 100 5.56 -12.27 10.80
#